data_AF-A0A957ZHV2-F1
#
_entry.id   AF-A0A957ZHV2-F1
#
_cell.length_a   1.000
_cell.length_b   1.000
_cell.length_c   1.000
_cell.angle_alpha   90.00
_cell.angle_beta   90.00
_cell.angle_gamma   90.00
#
_symmetry.space_group_name_H-M   'P 1'
#
loop_
_entity.id
_entity.type
_entity.pdbx_description
1 polymer ?
#
loop_
_entity_poly.entity_id
_entity_poly.type
_entity_poly.pdbx_seq_one_letter_code
_entity_poly.pdbx_strand_id
1 'polypeptide(L)'
;MIARMFPVDRRGWFFGLSSFVGTGLGAFGALVSGWMLIAFPYPQNFAYTFLVAAISMTVSWAFLAFAREPVQAVPKAAVQRGDQSWQKIKAIVRRDHNFRNFLGARFLANLGRMGAGFLTVAALQRWAVSDATVGLYTAALLIGQTVGNLLAGVIADRRGHKFTLELAQAAGVLTFLLAWLAPSPVWFYGVFFLMGMANGISIVSGVLSVMEFSAP
;
A
#
# COMPACT_ATOMS: atom_id res chain seq x y z
N MET A 1 -9.72 -15.76 1.15
CA MET A 1 -10.95 -14.98 1.21
C MET A 1 -11.29 -14.23 -0.09
N ILE A 2 -10.75 -13.03 -0.38
CA ILE A 2 -11.27 -12.13 -1.44
C ILE A 2 -11.17 -12.69 -2.87
N ALA A 3 -10.05 -13.33 -3.22
CA ALA A 3 -9.86 -13.94 -4.55
C ALA A 3 -10.85 -15.07 -4.87
N ARG A 4 -11.46 -15.69 -3.83
CA ARG A 4 -12.42 -16.78 -4.00
C ARG A 4 -13.87 -16.31 -4.13
N MET A 5 -14.16 -15.05 -3.78
CA MET A 5 -15.53 -14.50 -3.73
C MET A 5 -15.89 -13.63 -4.94
N PHE A 6 -14.90 -13.13 -5.71
CA PHE A 6 -15.15 -12.21 -6.82
C PHE A 6 -14.55 -12.70 -8.14
N PRO A 7 -15.33 -12.67 -9.26
CA PRO A 7 -14.83 -12.96 -10.59
C PRO A 7 -13.69 -12.00 -10.98
N VAL A 8 -12.71 -12.52 -11.73
CA VAL A 8 -11.45 -11.84 -12.06
C VAL A 8 -11.69 -10.43 -12.61
N ASP A 9 -12.73 -10.27 -13.44
CA ASP A 9 -13.11 -9.02 -14.12
C ASP A 9 -13.65 -7.90 -13.20
N ARG A 10 -13.96 -8.19 -11.92
CA ARG A 10 -14.46 -7.18 -10.95
C ARG A 10 -13.54 -6.96 -9.76
N ARG A 11 -12.42 -7.69 -9.67
CA ARG A 11 -11.47 -7.58 -8.55
C ARG A 11 -10.82 -6.20 -8.48
N GLY A 12 -10.44 -5.64 -9.62
CA GLY A 12 -9.86 -4.29 -9.72
C GLY A 12 -10.77 -3.21 -9.12
N TRP A 13 -12.07 -3.23 -9.47
CA TRP A 13 -13.05 -2.29 -8.95
C TRP A 13 -13.30 -2.46 -7.44
N PHE A 14 -13.43 -3.69 -6.95
CA PHE A 14 -13.61 -3.93 -5.51
C PHE A 14 -12.38 -3.48 -4.70
N PHE A 15 -11.17 -3.86 -5.12
CA PHE A 15 -9.94 -3.40 -4.45
C PHE A 15 -9.78 -1.88 -4.52
N GLY A 16 -10.11 -1.25 -5.65
CA GLY A 16 -10.11 0.20 -5.81
C GLY A 16 -11.10 0.88 -4.86
N LEU A 17 -12.35 0.40 -4.78
CA LEU A 17 -13.38 0.95 -3.90
C LEU A 17 -13.05 0.72 -2.42
N SER A 18 -12.64 -0.48 -2.03
CA SER A 18 -12.21 -0.76 -0.66
C SER A 18 -11.03 0.10 -0.26
N SER A 19 -10.09 0.34 -1.18
CA SER A 19 -8.96 1.22 -0.90
C SER A 19 -9.37 2.70 -0.86
N PHE A 20 -10.30 3.14 -1.69
CA PHE A 20 -10.89 4.49 -1.60
C PHE A 20 -11.57 4.72 -0.25
N VAL A 21 -12.43 3.79 0.17
CA VAL A 21 -13.11 3.86 1.48
C VAL A 21 -12.10 3.80 2.62
N GLY A 22 -11.10 2.92 2.55
CA GLY A 22 -10.05 2.79 3.56
C GLY A 22 -9.17 4.04 3.67
N THR A 23 -8.74 4.60 2.54
CA THR A 23 -7.95 5.85 2.50
C THR A 23 -8.79 7.06 2.93
N GLY A 24 -10.06 7.12 2.56
CA GLY A 24 -11.00 8.16 3.00
C GLY A 24 -11.27 8.12 4.50
N LEU A 25 -11.54 6.94 5.06
CA LEU A 25 -11.66 6.75 6.51
C LEU A 25 -10.34 7.05 7.23
N GLY A 26 -9.19 6.71 6.63
CA GLY A 26 -7.88 7.07 7.16
C GLY A 26 -7.63 8.58 7.20
N ALA A 27 -8.00 9.30 6.14
CA ALA A 27 -7.93 10.77 6.09
C ALA A 27 -8.85 11.41 7.13
N PHE A 28 -10.08 10.90 7.28
CA PHE A 28 -11.00 11.33 8.32
C PHE A 28 -10.43 11.07 9.73
N GLY A 29 -9.87 9.88 9.96
CA GLY A 29 -9.19 9.53 11.21
C GLY A 29 -8.02 10.45 11.54
N ALA A 30 -7.24 10.86 10.53
CA ALA A 30 -6.15 11.81 10.71
C ALA A 30 -6.65 13.21 11.12
N LEU A 31 -7.75 13.69 10.53
CA LEU A 31 -8.38 14.97 10.92
C LEU A 31 -8.92 14.93 12.35
N VAL A 32 -9.62 13.85 12.72
CA VAL A 32 -10.15 13.66 14.07
C VAL A 32 -9.01 13.55 15.09
N SER A 33 -7.95 12.79 14.79
CA SER A 33 -6.77 12.68 15.64
C SER A 33 -6.06 14.03 15.80
N GLY A 34 -5.89 14.79 14.72
CA GLY A 34 -5.31 16.14 14.75
C GLY A 34 -6.12 17.09 15.64
N TRP A 35 -7.46 17.05 15.55
CA TRP A 35 -8.32 17.85 16.42
C TRP A 35 -8.23 17.42 17.90
N MET A 36 -8.20 16.11 18.18
CA MET A 36 -8.04 15.60 19.55
C MET A 36 -6.68 15.97 20.17
N LEU A 37 -5.62 16.05 19.36
CA LEU A 37 -4.29 16.47 19.82
C LEU A 37 -4.24 17.93 20.26
N ILE A 38 -5.08 18.79 19.69
CA ILE A 38 -5.17 20.23 20.03
C ILE A 38 -6.16 20.46 21.17
N ALA A 39 -7.28 19.74 21.19
CA ALA A 39 -8.35 19.93 22.16
C ALA A 39 -8.00 19.44 23.59
N PHE A 40 -7.10 18.47 23.71
CA PHE A 40 -6.74 17.85 25.00
C PHE A 40 -5.26 18.06 25.37
N PRO A 41 -4.95 18.39 26.64
CA PRO A 41 -3.58 18.46 27.10
C PRO A 41 -2.91 17.09 27.15
N TYR A 42 -1.59 17.09 26.91
CA TYR A 42 -0.76 15.89 27.07
C TYR A 42 -0.81 15.40 28.53
N PRO A 43 -0.97 14.08 28.82
CA PRO A 43 -0.92 12.92 27.91
C PRO A 43 -2.28 12.34 27.47
N GLN A 44 -3.39 12.99 27.84
CA GLN A 44 -4.74 12.45 27.58
C GLN A 44 -5.07 12.39 26.09
N ASN A 45 -4.53 13.34 25.31
CA ASN A 45 -4.66 13.35 23.86
C ASN A 45 -4.19 12.05 23.17
N PHE A 46 -3.04 11.50 23.58
CA PHE A 46 -2.55 10.23 23.06
C PHE A 46 -3.42 9.06 23.52
N ALA A 47 -3.78 9.04 24.81
CA ALA A 47 -4.63 7.97 25.36
C ALA A 47 -5.96 7.85 24.61
N TYR A 48 -6.64 8.97 24.34
CA TYR A 48 -7.90 8.96 23.59
C TYR A 48 -7.71 8.57 22.13
N THR A 49 -6.64 9.02 21.48
CA THR A 49 -6.34 8.63 20.09
C THR A 49 -6.13 7.12 19.97
N PHE A 50 -5.35 6.53 20.89
CA PHE A 50 -5.14 5.08 20.93
C PHE A 50 -6.40 4.30 21.28
N LEU A 51 -7.26 4.84 22.15
CA LEU A 51 -8.53 4.21 22.53
C LEU A 51 -9.51 4.16 21.36
N VAL A 52 -9.65 5.26 20.62
CA VAL A 52 -10.46 5.30 19.39
C VAL A 52 -9.92 4.32 18.36
N ALA A 53 -8.60 4.27 18.16
CA ALA A 53 -7.97 3.30 17.27
C ALA A 53 -8.26 1.85 17.68
N ALA A 54 -8.19 1.53 18.97
CA ALA A 54 -8.49 0.20 19.50
C ALA A 54 -9.94 -0.22 19.28
N ILE A 55 -10.89 0.70 19.47
CA ILE A 55 -12.32 0.45 19.20
C ILE A 55 -12.53 0.20 17.71
N SER A 56 -11.98 1.05 16.83
CA SER A 56 -12.09 0.86 15.38
C SER A 56 -11.49 -0.48 14.92
N MET A 57 -10.36 -0.90 15.49
CA MET A 57 -9.74 -2.19 15.17
C MET A 57 -10.62 -3.36 15.61
N THR A 58 -11.21 -3.29 16.80
CA THR A 58 -12.14 -4.30 17.33
C THR A 58 -13.38 -4.44 16.45
N VAL A 59 -13.96 -3.32 16.01
CA VAL A 59 -15.10 -3.31 15.07
C VAL A 59 -14.71 -3.96 13.74
N SER A 60 -13.52 -3.67 13.21
CA SER A 60 -13.00 -4.31 11.99
C SER A 60 -12.91 -5.83 12.14
N TRP A 61 -12.43 -6.32 13.29
CA TRP A 61 -12.38 -7.76 13.59
C TRP A 61 -13.77 -8.38 13.67
N ALA A 62 -14.75 -7.69 14.23
CA ALA A 62 -16.13 -8.17 14.26
C ALA A 62 -16.70 -8.35 12.84
N PHE A 63 -16.50 -7.37 11.94
CA PHE A 63 -16.90 -7.49 10.54
C PHE A 63 -16.21 -8.66 9.83
N LEU A 64 -14.94 -8.90 10.14
CA LEU A 64 -14.20 -10.04 9.58
C LEU A 64 -14.73 -11.39 10.09
N ALA A 65 -15.15 -11.46 11.36
CA ALA A 65 -15.77 -12.66 11.91
C ALA A 65 -17.12 -12.99 11.26
N PHE A 66 -17.86 -11.98 10.79
CA PHE A 66 -19.09 -12.17 10.03
C PHE A 66 -18.84 -12.58 8.56
N ALA A 67 -17.61 -12.43 8.05
CA ALA A 67 -17.27 -12.86 6.69
C ALA A 67 -17.20 -14.39 6.61
N ARG A 68 -18.31 -15.00 6.16
CA ARG A 68 -18.36 -16.44 5.89
C ARG A 68 -17.67 -16.76 4.57
N GLU A 69 -16.61 -17.58 4.61
CA GLU A 69 -16.05 -18.15 3.39
C GLU A 69 -16.98 -19.25 2.83
N PRO A 70 -17.20 -19.29 1.51
CA PRO A 70 -17.82 -20.45 0.88
C PRO A 70 -16.91 -21.67 1.05
N VAL A 71 -17.48 -22.75 1.61
CA VAL A 71 -16.77 -24.01 1.84
C VAL A 71 -16.45 -24.64 0.47
N GLN A 72 -15.18 -24.61 0.07
CA GLN A 72 -14.68 -25.37 -1.07
C GLN A 72 -13.99 -26.64 -0.58
N ALA A 73 -14.24 -27.76 -1.25
CA ALA A 73 -13.58 -29.03 -0.96
C ALA A 73 -12.07 -28.86 -1.12
N VAL A 74 -11.31 -29.14 -0.06
CA VAL A 74 -9.85 -29.12 -0.06
C VAL A 74 -9.37 -30.10 -1.15
N PRO A 75 -8.63 -29.66 -2.18
CA PRO A 75 -8.01 -30.58 -3.12
C PRO A 75 -7.10 -31.53 -2.33
N LYS A 76 -7.28 -32.85 -2.48
CA LYS A 76 -6.54 -33.88 -1.74
C LYS A 76 -5.00 -33.75 -1.85
N ALA A 77 -4.50 -32.96 -2.81
CA ALA A 77 -3.08 -32.62 -2.97
C ALA A 77 -2.51 -31.65 -1.91
N ALA A 78 -3.35 -30.98 -1.11
CA ALA A 78 -2.89 -30.04 -0.08
C ALA A 78 -2.39 -30.74 1.20
N VAL A 79 -2.77 -32.00 1.42
CA VAL A 79 -2.52 -32.73 2.67
C VAL A 79 -1.09 -33.29 2.76
N GLN A 80 -0.34 -33.34 1.65
CA GLN A 80 1.03 -33.90 1.61
C GLN A 80 2.16 -32.85 1.77
N ARG A 81 1.87 -31.60 2.17
CA ARG A 81 2.83 -30.48 2.12
C ARG A 81 3.58 -30.20 3.44
N GLY A 82 4.00 -31.24 4.16
CA GLY A 82 5.00 -31.13 5.21
C GLY A 82 6.41 -31.33 4.62
N ASP A 83 7.38 -30.51 5.01
CA ASP A 83 8.83 -30.62 4.76
C ASP A 83 9.43 -30.25 3.38
N GLN A 84 8.73 -30.37 2.25
CA GLN A 84 9.37 -30.06 0.94
C GLN A 84 9.23 -28.61 0.43
N SER A 85 8.53 -27.72 1.15
CA SER A 85 8.26 -26.36 0.68
C SER A 85 9.54 -25.53 0.49
N TRP A 86 10.51 -25.62 1.41
CA TRP A 86 11.76 -24.86 1.31
C TRP A 86 12.65 -25.30 0.15
N GLN A 87 12.71 -26.61 -0.12
CA GLN A 87 13.48 -27.14 -1.24
C GLN A 87 12.85 -26.77 -2.59
N LYS A 88 11.51 -26.78 -2.68
CA LYS A 88 10.77 -26.32 -3.86
C LYS A 88 10.98 -24.83 -4.12
N ILE A 89 10.93 -24.00 -3.08
CA ILE A 89 11.22 -22.56 -3.21
C ILE A 89 12.65 -22.34 -3.73
N LYS A 90 13.65 -23.02 -3.15
CA LYS A 90 15.05 -22.94 -3.62
C LYS A 90 15.20 -23.43 -5.07
N ALA A 91 14.49 -24.48 -5.46
CA ALA A 91 14.52 -25.01 -6.82
C ALA A 91 13.88 -24.03 -7.82
N ILE A 92 12.74 -23.41 -7.48
CA ILE A 92 12.06 -22.41 -8.33
C ILE A 92 12.97 -21.18 -8.51
N VAL A 93 13.56 -20.67 -7.44
CA VAL A 93 14.48 -19.51 -7.49
C VAL A 93 15.73 -19.79 -8.33
N ARG A 94 16.24 -21.03 -8.33
CA ARG A 94 17.41 -21.41 -9.14
C ARG A 94 17.07 -21.68 -10.60
N ARG A 95 15.89 -22.20 -10.90
CA ARG A 95 15.52 -22.68 -12.25
C ARG A 95 14.87 -21.62 -13.11
N ASP A 96 14.19 -20.63 -12.50
CA ASP A 96 13.50 -19.57 -13.21
C ASP A 96 14.29 -18.25 -13.14
N HIS A 97 14.92 -17.89 -14.26
CA HIS A 97 15.71 -16.67 -14.37
C HIS A 97 14.83 -15.40 -14.27
N ASN A 98 13.59 -15.46 -14.76
CA ASN A 98 12.66 -14.36 -14.72
C ASN A 98 12.19 -14.09 -13.29
N PHE A 99 11.94 -15.16 -12.52
CA PHE A 99 11.58 -15.05 -11.09
C PHE A 99 12.73 -14.46 -10.25
N ARG A 100 13.98 -14.86 -10.54
CA ARG A 100 15.16 -14.31 -9.85
C ARG A 100 15.34 -12.82 -10.14
N ASN A 101 15.18 -12.40 -11.39
CA ASN A 101 15.27 -10.99 -11.77
C ASN A 101 14.14 -10.17 -11.15
N PHE A 102 12.92 -10.72 -11.08
CA PHE A 102 11.80 -10.10 -10.38
C PHE A 102 12.07 -9.92 -8.88
N LEU A 103 12.61 -10.96 -8.21
CA LEU A 103 13.00 -10.88 -6.80
C LEU A 103 14.08 -9.82 -6.57
N GLY A 104 15.11 -9.77 -7.42
CA GLY A 104 16.15 -8.75 -7.35
C GLY A 104 15.60 -7.34 -7.53
N ALA A 105 14.79 -7.12 -8.55
CA ALA A 105 14.13 -5.83 -8.80
C ALA A 105 13.23 -5.41 -7.63
N ARG A 106 12.49 -6.35 -7.04
CA ARG A 106 11.63 -6.11 -5.87
C ARG A 106 12.42 -5.77 -4.61
N PHE A 107 13.58 -6.38 -4.44
CA PHE A 107 14.49 -6.07 -3.33
C PHE A 107 15.08 -4.65 -3.47
N LEU A 108 15.59 -4.31 -4.66
CA LEU A 108 16.06 -2.97 -5.00
C LEU A 108 14.97 -1.90 -4.81
N ALA A 109 13.75 -2.19 -5.27
CA ALA A 109 12.61 -1.29 -5.10
C ALA A 109 12.27 -1.04 -3.62
N ASN A 110 12.31 -2.08 -2.78
CA ASN A 110 12.06 -1.92 -1.34
C ASN A 110 13.18 -1.16 -0.63
N LEU A 111 14.44 -1.37 -1.02
CA LEU A 111 15.57 -0.58 -0.52
C LEU A 111 15.37 0.91 -0.84
N GLY A 112 14.96 1.25 -2.06
CA GLY A 112 14.63 2.62 -2.44
C GLY A 112 13.52 3.23 -1.58
N ARG A 113 12.48 2.45 -1.24
CA ARG A 113 11.38 2.92 -0.38
C ARG A 113 11.77 3.24 1.05
N MET A 114 12.87 2.69 1.58
CA MET A 114 13.33 3.02 2.93
C MET A 114 13.61 4.53 3.09
N GLY A 115 13.98 5.21 1.99
CA GLY A 115 14.18 6.66 1.96
C GLY A 115 12.92 7.50 2.17
N ALA A 116 11.73 6.92 1.97
CA ALA A 116 10.47 7.66 2.01
C ALA A 116 10.20 8.34 3.38
N GLY A 117 10.55 7.68 4.48
CA GLY A 117 10.39 8.25 5.83
C GLY A 117 11.32 9.45 6.08
N PHE A 118 12.48 9.49 5.40
CA PHE A 118 13.44 10.58 5.53
C PHE A 118 13.03 11.82 4.72
N LEU A 119 12.14 11.70 3.74
CA LEU A 119 11.63 12.86 2.99
C LEU A 119 10.87 13.83 3.89
N THR A 120 10.06 13.32 4.82
CA THR A 120 9.35 14.14 5.81
C THR A 120 10.33 14.88 6.72
N VAL A 121 11.36 14.17 7.20
CA VAL A 121 12.40 14.74 8.07
C VAL A 121 13.23 15.79 7.32
N ALA A 122 13.60 15.53 6.07
CA ALA A 122 14.35 16.46 5.23
C ALA A 122 13.55 17.74 4.97
N ALA A 123 12.24 17.64 4.75
CA ALA A 123 11.37 18.80 4.60
C ALA A 123 11.32 19.66 5.87
N LEU A 124 11.18 19.01 7.03
CA LEU A 124 11.19 19.66 8.34
C LEU A 124 12.52 20.37 8.62
N GLN A 125 13.66 19.72 8.36
CA GLN A 125 14.98 20.28 8.66
C GLN A 125 15.40 21.40 7.71
N ARG A 126 15.07 21.33 6.40
CA ARG A 126 15.47 22.36 5.43
C ARG A 126 14.65 23.63 5.49
N TRP A 127 13.35 23.53 5.74
CA TRP A 127 12.43 24.65 5.60
C TRP A 127 11.65 24.99 6.88
N ALA A 128 11.95 24.32 8.00
CA ALA A 128 11.30 24.54 9.30
C ALA A 128 9.77 24.63 9.18
N VAL A 129 9.21 23.73 8.37
CA VAL A 129 7.81 23.80 7.95
C VAL A 129 6.89 23.53 9.15
N SER A 130 5.82 24.32 9.29
CA SER A 130 4.80 24.12 10.33
C SER A 130 4.18 22.72 10.29
N ASP A 131 3.83 22.19 11.46
CA ASP A 131 3.15 20.89 11.63
C ASP A 131 1.88 20.79 10.76
N ALA A 132 1.16 21.90 10.56
CA ALA A 132 -0.01 21.95 9.69
C ALA A 132 0.32 21.57 8.23
N THR A 133 1.49 21.97 7.74
CA THR A 133 1.93 21.67 6.37
C THR A 133 2.36 20.20 6.22
N VAL A 134 2.89 19.58 7.28
CA VAL A 134 3.17 18.14 7.30
C VAL A 134 1.88 17.32 7.20
N GLY A 135 0.83 17.78 7.87
CA GLY A 135 -0.53 17.24 7.70
C GLY A 135 -1.00 17.33 6.24
N LEU A 136 -0.77 18.48 5.58
CA LEU A 136 -1.12 18.66 4.16
C LEU A 136 -0.29 17.77 3.21
N TYR A 137 0.99 17.54 3.48
CA TYR A 137 1.80 16.58 2.72
C TYR A 137 1.26 15.15 2.86
N THR A 138 0.83 14.77 4.06
CA THR A 138 0.20 13.47 4.31
C THR A 138 -1.13 13.35 3.58
N ALA A 139 -1.93 14.41 3.54
CA ALA A 139 -3.16 14.46 2.76
C ALA A 139 -2.87 14.29 1.26
N ALA A 140 -1.86 14.99 0.72
CA ALA A 140 -1.45 14.84 -0.68
C ALA A 140 -1.01 13.40 -1.00
N LEU A 141 -0.29 12.75 -0.08
CA LEU A 141 0.08 11.35 -0.20
C LEU A 141 -1.14 10.41 -0.23
N LEU A 142 -2.12 10.63 0.65
CA LEU A 142 -3.34 9.82 0.68
C LEU A 142 -4.13 9.97 -0.61
N ILE A 143 -4.32 11.21 -1.10
CA ILE A 143 -4.99 11.47 -2.38
C ILE A 143 -4.25 10.78 -3.53
N GLY A 144 -2.93 10.94 -3.58
CA GLY A 144 -2.08 10.28 -4.57
C GLY A 144 -2.25 8.76 -4.53
N GLN A 145 -2.27 8.17 -3.32
CA GLN A 145 -2.46 6.74 -3.13
C GLN A 145 -3.83 6.27 -3.60
N THR A 146 -4.89 7.00 -3.30
CA THR A 146 -6.24 6.71 -3.79
C THR A 146 -6.29 6.71 -5.32
N VAL A 147 -5.73 7.75 -5.96
CA VAL A 147 -5.63 7.83 -7.42
C VAL A 147 -4.80 6.67 -7.97
N GLY A 148 -3.67 6.36 -7.34
CA GLY A 148 -2.81 5.25 -7.72
C GLY A 148 -3.50 3.89 -7.64
N ASN A 149 -4.29 3.63 -6.60
CA ASN A 149 -5.06 2.39 -6.47
C ASN A 149 -6.11 2.26 -7.58
N LEU A 150 -6.84 3.34 -7.89
CA LEU A 150 -7.83 3.35 -8.97
C LEU A 150 -7.19 3.16 -10.35
N LEU A 151 -6.11 3.90 -10.62
CA LEU A 151 -5.35 3.76 -11.87
C LEU A 151 -4.78 2.35 -12.00
N ALA A 152 -4.26 1.77 -10.92
CA ALA A 152 -3.74 0.42 -10.94
C ALA A 152 -4.80 -0.63 -11.26
N GLY A 153 -6.01 -0.49 -10.73
CA GLY A 153 -7.13 -1.36 -11.10
C GLY A 153 -7.42 -1.30 -12.60
N VAL A 154 -7.65 -0.10 -13.14
CA VAL A 154 -8.02 0.08 -14.55
C VAL A 154 -6.87 -0.31 -15.51
N ILE A 155 -5.63 0.05 -15.19
CA ILE A 155 -4.47 -0.22 -16.03
C ILE A 155 -4.08 -1.70 -15.96
N ALA A 156 -4.15 -2.33 -14.78
CA ALA A 156 -3.88 -3.75 -14.64
C ALA A 156 -4.86 -4.59 -15.45
N ASP A 157 -6.15 -4.24 -15.44
CA ASP A 157 -7.18 -4.97 -16.18
C ASP A 157 -6.97 -4.87 -17.70
N ARG A 158 -6.35 -3.79 -18.21
CA ARG A 158 -6.15 -3.55 -19.66
C ARG A 158 -4.77 -3.91 -20.21
N ARG A 159 -3.70 -3.74 -19.43
CA ARG A 159 -2.30 -3.87 -19.88
C ARG A 159 -1.48 -4.89 -19.07
N GLY A 160 -2.11 -5.57 -18.12
CA GLY A 160 -1.48 -6.59 -17.28
C GLY A 160 -0.65 -6.03 -16.13
N HIS A 161 -0.48 -6.84 -15.08
CA HIS A 161 0.16 -6.42 -13.83
C HIS A 161 1.64 -6.05 -13.97
N LYS A 162 2.35 -6.59 -14.97
CA LYS A 162 3.77 -6.27 -15.21
C LYS A 162 3.97 -4.80 -15.57
N PHE A 163 3.17 -4.28 -16.51
CA PHE A 163 3.25 -2.88 -16.93
C PHE A 163 2.91 -1.92 -15.78
N THR A 164 1.91 -2.27 -14.98
CA THR A 164 1.49 -1.47 -13.83
C THR A 164 2.57 -1.40 -12.75
N LEU A 165 3.32 -2.49 -12.52
CA LEU A 165 4.48 -2.50 -11.62
C LEU A 165 5.63 -1.64 -12.13
N GLU A 166 5.93 -1.68 -13.43
CA GLU A 166 6.96 -0.83 -14.04
C GLU A 166 6.60 0.66 -13.90
N LEU A 167 5.33 1.01 -14.11
CA LEU A 167 4.83 2.38 -13.92
C LEU A 167 5.00 2.86 -12.46
N ALA A 168 4.76 1.99 -11.48
CA ALA A 168 4.97 2.32 -10.07
C ALA A 168 6.45 2.60 -9.76
N GLN A 169 7.37 1.83 -10.34
CA GLN A 169 8.80 2.07 -10.17
C GLN A 169 9.24 3.36 -10.86
N ALA A 170 8.75 3.64 -12.07
CA ALA A 170 9.01 4.90 -12.76
C ALA A 170 8.52 6.11 -11.95
N ALA A 171 7.31 6.02 -11.39
CA ALA A 171 6.77 7.06 -10.50
C ALA A 171 7.62 7.22 -9.23
N GLY A 172 8.14 6.13 -8.67
CA GLY A 172 9.08 6.16 -7.54
C GLY A 172 10.39 6.86 -7.86
N VAL A 173 11.00 6.55 -9.02
CA VAL A 173 12.23 7.22 -9.48
C VAL A 173 11.98 8.72 -9.70
N LEU A 174 10.86 9.07 -10.35
CA LEU A 174 10.45 10.47 -10.54
C LEU A 174 10.26 11.19 -9.20
N THR A 175 9.67 10.52 -8.21
CA THR A 175 9.50 11.07 -6.85
C THR A 175 10.84 11.47 -6.24
N PHE A 176 11.84 10.59 -6.28
CA PHE A 176 13.16 10.86 -5.73
C PHE A 176 13.95 11.91 -6.54
N LEU A 177 13.82 11.91 -7.87
CA LEU A 177 14.41 12.96 -8.72
C LEU A 177 13.82 14.34 -8.41
N LEU A 178 12.50 14.42 -8.26
CA LEU A 178 11.81 15.66 -7.88
C LEU A 178 12.18 16.11 -6.47
N ALA A 179 12.33 15.17 -5.53
CA ALA A 179 12.80 15.49 -4.18
C ALA A 179 14.24 16.03 -4.17
N TRP A 180 15.11 15.51 -5.06
CA TRP A 180 16.49 15.99 -5.19
C TRP A 180 16.57 17.38 -5.81
N LEU A 181 15.78 17.64 -6.86
CA LEU A 181 15.76 18.91 -7.58
C LEU A 181 14.93 20.00 -6.90
N ALA A 182 14.22 19.68 -5.80
CA ALA A 182 13.26 20.57 -5.15
C ALA A 182 13.91 21.88 -4.65
N PRO A 183 13.63 23.04 -5.29
CA PRO A 183 14.14 24.34 -4.85
C PRO A 183 13.22 25.01 -3.82
N SER A 184 11.98 24.52 -3.68
CA SER A 184 10.91 25.14 -2.88
C SER A 184 10.05 24.08 -2.17
N PRO A 185 9.49 24.38 -0.98
CA PRO A 185 8.62 23.48 -0.23
C PRO A 185 7.35 23.09 -1.00
N VAL A 186 6.91 23.88 -1.99
CA VAL A 186 5.74 23.55 -2.82
C VAL A 186 5.96 22.27 -3.64
N TRP A 187 7.20 21.95 -4.00
CA TRP A 187 7.53 20.72 -4.74
C TRP A 187 7.28 19.46 -3.91
N PHE A 188 7.35 19.56 -2.58
CA PHE A 188 7.08 18.42 -1.71
C PHE A 188 5.63 17.95 -1.78
N TYR A 189 4.65 18.81 -2.11
CA TYR A 189 3.29 18.35 -2.38
C TYR A 189 3.23 17.37 -3.56
N GLY A 190 3.93 17.69 -4.66
CA GLY A 190 4.02 16.82 -5.83
C GLY A 190 4.79 15.53 -5.54
N VAL A 191 5.88 15.61 -4.76
CA VAL A 191 6.66 14.44 -4.31
C VAL A 191 5.78 13.50 -3.48
N PHE A 192 5.10 14.00 -2.46
CA PHE A 192 4.23 13.17 -1.60
C PHE A 192 3.05 12.59 -2.39
N PHE A 193 2.46 13.34 -3.31
CA PHE A 193 1.40 12.85 -4.19
C PHE A 193 1.87 11.70 -5.11
N LEU A 194 3.01 11.87 -5.79
CA LEU A 194 3.58 10.82 -6.64
C LEU A 194 4.03 9.60 -5.83
N MET A 195 4.55 9.82 -4.62
CA MET A 195 4.90 8.75 -3.69
C MET A 195 3.65 7.95 -3.28
N GLY A 196 2.56 8.64 -2.97
CA GLY A 196 1.27 8.04 -2.71
C GLY A 196 0.81 7.19 -3.88
N MET A 197 0.84 7.76 -5.09
CA MET A 197 0.44 7.07 -6.31
C MET A 197 1.26 5.80 -6.56
N ALA A 198 2.58 5.88 -6.45
CA ALA A 198 3.47 4.73 -6.59
C ALA A 198 3.18 3.63 -5.54
N ASN A 199 2.87 4.01 -4.29
CA ASN A 199 2.49 3.09 -3.24
C ASN A 199 1.17 2.37 -3.55
N GLY A 200 0.14 3.11 -3.94
CA GLY A 200 -1.16 2.52 -4.30
C GLY A 200 -1.02 1.51 -5.44
N ILE A 201 -0.33 1.91 -6.52
CA ILE A 201 -0.12 1.05 -7.68
C ILE A 201 0.63 -0.24 -7.32
N SER A 202 1.61 -0.13 -6.44
CA SER A 202 2.42 -1.27 -5.99
C SER A 202 1.68 -2.24 -5.08
N ILE A 203 0.83 -1.74 -4.19
CA ILE A 203 0.04 -2.57 -3.28
C ILE A 203 -0.93 -3.44 -4.09
N VAL A 204 -1.70 -2.80 -4.99
CA VAL A 204 -2.70 -3.50 -5.81
C VAL A 204 -2.04 -4.51 -6.74
N SER A 205 -1.03 -4.08 -7.51
CA SER A 205 -0.39 -4.94 -8.51
C SER A 205 0.47 -6.03 -7.88
N GLY A 206 1.12 -5.76 -6.75
CA GLY A 206 1.98 -6.71 -6.06
C GLY A 206 1.21 -7.85 -5.38
N VAL A 207 0.00 -7.58 -4.90
CA VAL A 207 -0.89 -8.61 -4.35
C VAL A 207 -1.51 -9.43 -5.47
N LEU A 208 -1.94 -8.78 -6.56
CA LEU A 208 -2.57 -9.45 -7.70
C LEU A 208 -1.60 -10.32 -8.50
N SER A 209 -0.35 -9.88 -8.72
CA SER A 209 0.63 -10.68 -9.47
C SER A 209 0.92 -12.02 -8.79
N VAL A 210 1.00 -12.05 -7.46
CA VAL A 210 1.24 -13.29 -6.71
C VAL A 210 0.07 -14.27 -6.87
N MET A 211 -1.15 -13.76 -7.04
CA MET A 211 -2.35 -14.58 -7.29
C MET A 211 -2.39 -15.14 -8.70
N GLU A 212 -1.79 -14.50 -9.71
CA GLU A 212 -1.60 -15.09 -11.04
C GLU A 212 -0.56 -16.22 -11.04
N PHE A 213 0.51 -16.10 -10.25
CA PHE A 213 1.55 -17.13 -10.14
C PHE A 213 1.12 -18.33 -9.29
N SER A 214 0.06 -18.20 -8.49
CA SER A 214 -0.52 -19.33 -7.75
C SER A 214 -1.62 -19.97 -8.60
N ALA A 215 -1.24 -20.97 -9.40
CA ALA A 215 -2.19 -21.85 -10.08
C ALA A 215 -3.18 -22.49 -9.07
N PRO A 216 -4.43 -22.79 -9.50
CA PRO A 216 -5.50 -23.29 -8.63
C PRO A 216 -5.15 -24.55 -7.83
#